data_AF-A0A382JHJ1-F1
#
_entry.id   AF-A0A382JHJ1-F1
#
_cell.length_a   1.000
_cell.length_b   1.000
_cell.length_c   1.000
_cell.angle_alpha   90.00
_cell.angle_beta   90.00
_cell.angle_gamma   90.00
#
_symmetry.space_group_name_H-M   'P 1'
#
loop_
_entity.id
_entity.type
_entity.pdbx_description
1 polymer ?
#
loop_
_entity_poly.entity_id
_entity_poly.type
_entity_poly.pdbx_seq_one_letter_code
_entity_poly.pdbx_strand_id
1 'polypeptide(L)'
;MAKRWTCNFNPGKENYVFAEKKTMDVMLMKPTTGMNNSGIALKHFVRLFNINLNNLFVCVDDVDLPLGRIRIRPKGGDGCHRGLESIIYHLGNTNFPRLRLGVASSDYKRPSEKYVLKPFKKKDQNFS
;
A
#
# COMPACT_ATOMS: atom_id res chain seq x y z
N MET A 1 5.97 -9.88 -3.95
CA MET A 1 7.37 -9.79 -3.47
C MET A 1 7.74 -10.92 -2.53
N ALA A 2 7.00 -11.17 -1.43
CA ALA A 2 7.36 -12.20 -0.44
C ALA A 2 7.65 -13.60 -1.05
N LYS A 3 6.79 -14.08 -1.96
CA LYS A 3 7.02 -15.33 -2.71
C LYS A 3 8.33 -15.33 -3.52
N ARG A 4 8.70 -14.20 -4.14
CA ARG A 4 9.94 -14.05 -4.93
C ARG A 4 11.18 -14.02 -4.03
N TRP A 5 11.06 -13.51 -2.80
CA TRP A 5 12.17 -13.46 -1.84
C TRP A 5 12.26 -14.71 -0.96
N THR A 6 11.36 -15.66 -1.17
CA THR A 6 11.23 -16.88 -0.37
C THR A 6 11.11 -16.54 1.12
N CYS A 7 10.35 -15.50 1.43
CA CYS A 7 10.07 -15.10 2.81
C CYS A 7 8.58 -15.29 3.14
N ASN A 8 8.31 -15.76 4.36
CA ASN A 8 6.97 -15.96 4.88
C ASN A 8 6.56 -14.74 5.71
N PHE A 9 5.27 -14.40 5.62
CA PHE A 9 4.68 -13.39 6.49
C PHE A 9 4.45 -13.98 7.88
N ASN A 10 4.97 -13.29 8.89
CA ASN A 10 4.73 -13.59 10.30
C ASN A 10 3.77 -12.55 10.88
N PRO A 11 2.94 -12.92 11.88
CA PRO A 11 2.17 -11.95 12.65
C PRO A 11 3.07 -10.89 13.30
N GLY A 12 2.61 -9.64 13.26
CA GLY A 12 3.22 -8.53 13.98
C GLY A 12 2.82 -8.47 15.44
N LYS A 13 3.38 -7.49 16.18
CA LYS A 13 2.94 -7.18 17.55
C LYS A 13 1.55 -6.54 17.61
N GLU A 14 1.07 -6.00 16.49
CA GLU A 14 -0.25 -5.39 16.35
C GLU A 14 -0.94 -5.97 15.10
N ASN A 15 -2.03 -5.33 14.66
CA ASN A 15 -2.83 -5.69 13.50
C ASN A 15 -2.10 -5.50 12.15
N TYR A 16 -1.02 -6.26 11.95
CA TYR A 16 -0.31 -6.41 10.68
C TYR A 16 0.41 -7.74 10.60
N VAL A 17 0.76 -8.11 9.37
CA VAL A 17 1.75 -9.17 9.09
C VAL A 17 2.96 -8.56 8.42
N PHE A 18 4.13 -9.12 8.67
CA PHE A 18 5.36 -8.64 8.04
C PHE A 18 6.30 -9.78 7.67
N ALA A 19 7.16 -9.55 6.68
CA ALA A 19 8.21 -10.46 6.26
C ALA A 19 9.51 -9.67 6.13
N GLU A 20 10.62 -10.27 6.52
CA GLU A 20 11.94 -9.64 6.50
C GLU A 20 12.85 -10.40 5.54
N LYS A 21 13.63 -9.67 4.74
CA LYS A 21 14.72 -10.20 3.94
C LYS A 21 16.03 -9.58 4.42
N LYS A 22 16.62 -10.19 5.45
CA LYS A 22 17.85 -9.73 6.11
C LYS A 22 19.02 -9.47 5.17
N THR A 23 19.19 -10.30 4.15
CA THR A 23 20.30 -10.15 3.17
C THR A 23 20.17 -8.91 2.29
N MET A 24 19.00 -8.28 2.24
CA MET A 24 18.74 -7.06 1.46
C MET A 24 18.42 -5.87 2.36
N ASP A 25 18.36 -6.07 3.68
CA ASP A 25 17.86 -5.08 4.64
C ASP A 25 16.48 -4.49 4.25
N VAL A 26 15.54 -5.37 3.88
CA VAL A 26 14.19 -4.98 3.49
C VAL A 26 13.14 -5.70 4.31
N MET A 27 12.11 -4.94 4.72
CA MET A 27 10.89 -5.47 5.31
C MET A 27 9.68 -5.20 4.41
N LEU A 28 8.80 -6.19 4.32
CA LEU A 28 7.46 -6.04 3.76
C LEU A 28 6.47 -6.05 4.91
N MET A 29 5.55 -5.10 4.94
CA MET A 29 4.49 -5.04 5.94
C MET A 29 3.15 -4.90 5.23
N LYS A 30 2.14 -5.65 5.69
CA LYS A 30 0.76 -5.53 5.26
C LYS A 30 -0.12 -5.32 6.49
N PRO A 31 -0.82 -4.18 6.62
CA PRO A 31 -1.83 -4.00 7.66
C PRO A 31 -2.91 -5.08 7.55
N THR A 32 -3.35 -5.62 8.67
CA THR A 32 -4.55 -6.47 8.75
C THR A 32 -5.73 -5.70 9.37
N THR A 33 -5.59 -4.39 9.52
CA THR A 33 -6.66 -3.46 9.84
C THR A 33 -7.57 -3.22 8.64
N GLY A 34 -8.73 -2.59 8.86
CA GLY A 34 -9.47 -1.95 7.78
C GLY A 34 -8.66 -0.84 7.10
N MET A 35 -8.99 -0.51 5.84
CA MET A 35 -8.27 0.48 5.02
C MET A 35 -8.17 1.86 5.71
N ASN A 36 -9.26 2.31 6.35
CA ASN A 36 -9.29 3.60 7.05
C ASN A 36 -8.40 3.64 8.30
N ASN A 37 -7.89 2.48 8.75
CA ASN A 37 -7.08 2.31 9.95
C ASN A 37 -5.64 1.86 9.63
N SER A 38 -5.23 1.83 8.36
CA SER A 38 -3.89 1.39 7.94
C SER A 38 -2.76 2.17 8.61
N GLY A 39 -2.97 3.46 8.90
CA GLY A 39 -1.98 4.30 9.54
C GLY A 39 -1.66 3.90 10.98
N ILE A 40 -2.60 3.30 11.72
CA ILE A 40 -2.39 2.82 13.10
C ILE A 40 -1.32 1.74 13.11
N ALA A 41 -1.50 0.72 12.26
CA ALA A 41 -0.57 -0.39 12.14
C ALA A 41 0.80 0.06 11.62
N LEU A 42 0.82 0.96 10.61
CA LEU A 42 2.08 1.46 10.06
C LEU A 42 2.87 2.31 11.05
N LYS A 43 2.20 3.19 11.81
CA LYS A 43 2.85 4.01 12.85
C LYS A 43 3.53 3.14 13.90
N HIS A 44 2.86 2.09 14.37
CA HIS A 44 3.46 1.15 15.30
C HIS A 44 4.69 0.46 14.67
N PHE A 45 4.56 -0.03 13.43
CA PHE A 45 5.66 -0.71 12.72
C PHE A 45 6.89 0.19 12.53
N VAL A 46 6.69 1.41 12.04
CA VAL A 46 7.76 2.40 11.83
C VAL A 46 8.48 2.72 13.14
N ARG A 47 7.76 2.87 14.25
CA ARG A 47 8.35 3.12 15.57
C ARG A 47 9.12 1.92 16.10
N LEU A 48 8.54 0.71 15.99
CA LEU A 48 9.15 -0.51 16.50
C LEU A 48 10.50 -0.80 15.83
N PHE A 49 10.60 -0.58 14.52
CA PHE A 49 11.81 -0.84 13.73
C PHE A 49 12.65 0.41 13.46
N ASN A 50 12.32 1.55 14.07
CA ASN A 50 13.02 2.83 13.91
C ASN A 50 13.25 3.23 12.42
N ILE A 51 12.22 3.06 11.59
CA ILE A 51 12.30 3.28 10.15
C ILE A 51 12.25 4.78 9.84
N ASN A 52 13.25 5.32 9.13
CA ASN A 52 13.17 6.68 8.60
C ASN A 52 12.11 6.74 7.49
N LEU A 53 11.29 7.80 7.45
CA LEU A 53 10.24 7.96 6.42
C LEU A 53 10.78 8.04 4.98
N ASN A 54 12.05 8.44 4.79
CA ASN A 54 12.71 8.37 3.48
C ASN A 54 12.96 6.94 3.00
N ASN A 55 12.98 5.97 3.92
CA ASN A 55 13.13 4.54 3.62
C ASN A 55 11.77 3.80 3.59
N LEU A 56 10.67 4.52 3.81
CA LEU A 56 9.32 3.98 3.77
C LEU A 56 8.72 4.12 2.36
N PHE A 57 8.41 3.00 1.71
CA PHE A 57 7.69 2.98 0.43
C PHE A 57 6.27 2.43 0.61
N VAL A 58 5.27 3.26 0.34
CA VAL A 58 3.85 2.85 0.46
C VAL A 58 3.29 2.49 -0.91
N CYS A 59 2.80 1.26 -1.08
CA CYS A 59 2.11 0.83 -2.29
C CYS A 59 0.59 0.96 -2.12
N VAL A 60 -0.09 1.62 -3.05
CA VAL A 60 -1.55 1.80 -3.03
C VAL A 60 -2.15 1.62 -4.41
N ASP A 61 -3.41 1.19 -4.47
CA ASP A 61 -4.20 1.25 -5.68
C ASP A 61 -4.61 2.69 -6.01
N ASP A 62 -4.84 2.95 -7.30
CA ASP A 62 -5.20 4.26 -7.82
C ASP A 62 -6.22 4.13 -8.95
N VAL A 63 -7.45 4.57 -8.67
CA VAL A 63 -8.58 4.55 -9.61
C VAL A 63 -8.51 5.65 -10.66
N ASP A 64 -7.63 6.64 -10.50
CA ASP A 64 -7.40 7.67 -11.52
C ASP A 64 -6.30 7.24 -12.51
N LEU A 65 -5.65 6.08 -12.28
CA LEU A 65 -4.66 5.52 -13.18
C LEU A 65 -5.21 4.28 -13.93
N PRO A 66 -4.99 4.19 -15.25
CA PRO A 66 -5.38 3.01 -16.02
C PRO A 66 -4.75 1.73 -15.46
N LEU A 67 -5.50 0.63 -15.54
CA LEU A 67 -5.07 -0.68 -15.09
C LEU A 67 -3.65 -1.03 -15.62
N GLY A 68 -2.77 -1.45 -14.73
CA GLY A 68 -1.39 -1.83 -15.05
C GLY A 68 -0.40 -0.66 -15.15
N ARG A 69 -0.86 0.60 -15.11
CA ARG A 69 0.03 1.75 -15.04
C ARG A 69 0.58 1.92 -13.63
N ILE A 70 1.88 2.18 -13.54
CA ILE A 70 2.57 2.42 -12.27
C ILE A 70 3.06 3.87 -12.25
N ARG A 71 2.84 4.55 -11.13
CA ARG A 71 3.35 5.92 -10.91
C ARG A 71 4.04 6.03 -9.57
N ILE A 72 5.26 6.56 -9.58
CA ILE A 72 6.00 6.85 -8.35
C ILE A 72 5.79 8.32 -7.99
N ARG A 73 5.49 8.58 -6.70
CA ARG A 73 5.42 9.93 -6.13
C ARG A 73 6.37 10.01 -4.93
N PRO A 74 7.35 10.93 -4.91
CA PRO A 74 8.27 11.05 -3.78
C PRO A 74 7.59 11.60 -2.52
N LYS A 75 6.51 12.38 -2.67
CA LYS A 75 5.70 12.97 -1.61
C LYS A 75 4.34 13.39 -2.13
N GLY A 76 3.41 13.78 -1.24
CA GLY A 76 2.13 14.38 -1.61
C GLY A 76 0.99 14.06 -0.64
N GLY A 77 -0.20 14.60 -0.94
CA GLY A 77 -1.43 14.32 -0.22
C GLY A 77 -1.94 12.89 -0.40
N ASP A 78 -3.09 12.62 0.20
CA ASP A 78 -3.79 11.33 0.14
C ASP A 78 -4.38 11.03 -1.25
N GLY A 79 -4.72 12.07 -2.01
CA GLY A 79 -5.40 11.94 -3.30
C GLY A 79 -6.73 11.20 -3.14
N CYS A 80 -7.47 11.52 -2.08
CA CYS A 80 -8.75 10.91 -1.70
C CYS A 80 -8.69 9.40 -1.43
N HIS A 81 -7.50 8.81 -1.27
CA HIS A 81 -7.33 7.41 -0.91
C HIS A 81 -7.35 7.24 0.62
N ARG A 82 -8.38 6.58 1.16
CA ARG A 82 -8.62 6.46 2.61
C ARG A 82 -7.46 5.82 3.40
N GLY A 83 -6.75 4.87 2.79
CA GLY A 83 -5.55 4.30 3.40
C GLY A 83 -4.38 5.28 3.49
N LEU A 84 -4.23 6.17 2.49
CA LEU A 84 -3.18 7.19 2.52
C LEU A 84 -3.55 8.30 3.49
N GLU A 85 -4.82 8.70 3.52
CA GLU A 85 -5.35 9.65 4.50
C GLU A 85 -5.03 9.17 5.93
N SER A 86 -5.36 7.91 6.24
CA SER A 86 -5.04 7.26 7.52
C SER A 86 -3.54 7.29 7.83
N ILE A 87 -2.70 6.90 6.87
CA ILE A 87 -1.24 6.89 7.04
C ILE A 87 -0.70 8.30 7.32
N ILE A 88 -1.10 9.29 6.51
CA ILE A 88 -0.66 10.68 6.64
C ILE A 88 -1.09 11.23 8.01
N TYR A 89 -2.32 10.98 8.42
CA TYR A 89 -2.84 11.41 9.72
C TYR A 89 -2.02 10.83 10.87
N HIS A 90 -1.77 9.52 10.88
CA HIS A 90 -1.07 8.87 11.99
C HIS A 90 0.44 9.15 12.04
N LEU A 91 1.08 9.33 10.87
CA LEU A 91 2.49 9.69 10.76
C LEU A 91 2.74 11.19 10.92
N GLY A 92 1.70 12.04 10.74
CA GLY A 92 1.83 13.50 10.78
C GLY A 92 2.71 14.06 9.66
N ASN A 93 2.88 13.34 8.55
CA ASN A 93 3.83 13.69 7.51
C ASN A 93 3.33 13.22 6.13
N THR A 94 3.68 13.95 5.08
CA THR A 94 3.38 13.66 3.67
C THR A 94 4.63 13.39 2.83
N ASN A 95 5.82 13.51 3.43
CA ASN A 95 7.14 13.32 2.81
C ASN A 95 7.60 11.88 2.94
N PHE A 96 6.92 10.97 2.24
CA PHE A 96 7.35 9.60 2.03
C PHE A 96 6.96 9.14 0.62
N PRO A 97 7.83 8.33 -0.03
CA PRO A 97 7.57 7.84 -1.36
C PRO A 97 6.40 6.86 -1.40
N ARG A 98 5.62 6.94 -2.47
CA ARG A 98 4.49 6.03 -2.71
C ARG A 98 4.43 5.56 -4.16
N LEU A 99 4.13 4.28 -4.30
CA LEU A 99 3.88 3.59 -5.55
C LEU A 99 2.38 3.51 -5.75
N ARG A 100 1.87 4.20 -6.76
CA ARG A 100 0.47 4.16 -7.18
C ARG A 100 0.31 3.13 -8.29
N LEU A 101 -0.54 2.16 -8.04
CA LEU A 101 -0.84 1.04 -8.93
C LEU A 101 -2.20 1.31 -9.57
N GLY A 102 -2.23 1.55 -10.86
CA GLY A 102 -3.46 1.81 -11.60
C GLY A 102 -4.36 0.60 -11.61
N VAL A 103 -5.63 0.81 -11.23
CA VAL A 103 -6.66 -0.22 -11.15
C VAL A 103 -7.89 0.08 -12.00
N ALA A 104 -7.92 1.20 -12.72
CA ALA A 104 -9.06 1.57 -13.54
C ALA A 104 -9.14 0.70 -14.81
N SER A 105 -10.12 -0.22 -14.84
CA SER A 105 -10.48 -0.94 -16.06
C SER A 105 -11.15 0.01 -17.04
N SER A 106 -11.21 -0.37 -18.32
CA SER A 106 -11.80 0.44 -19.38
C SER A 106 -13.29 0.76 -19.16
N ASP A 107 -13.97 -0.02 -18.33
CA ASP A 107 -15.39 0.16 -17.99
C ASP A 107 -15.63 0.75 -16.60
N TYR A 108 -14.57 1.23 -15.93
CA TYR A 108 -14.68 1.89 -14.63
C TYR A 108 -15.51 3.18 -14.73
N LYS A 109 -16.41 3.36 -13.77
CA LYS A 109 -17.17 4.59 -13.53
C LYS A 109 -17.22 4.88 -12.03
N ARG A 110 -17.19 6.16 -11.67
CA ARG A 110 -17.42 6.60 -10.29
C ARG A 110 -18.83 6.21 -9.82
N PRO A 111 -19.05 5.95 -8.52
CA PRO A 111 -18.12 6.16 -7.39
C PRO A 111 -17.12 4.98 -7.19
N SER A 112 -15.92 5.28 -6.66
CA SER A 112 -14.78 4.34 -6.55
C SER A 112 -14.94 3.26 -5.49
N GLU A 113 -15.67 3.53 -4.41
CA GLU A 113 -15.76 2.68 -3.22
C GLU A 113 -16.30 1.29 -3.55
N LYS A 114 -17.36 1.23 -4.37
CA LYS A 114 -17.94 -0.04 -4.83
C LYS A 114 -17.05 -0.76 -5.84
N TYR A 115 -16.18 -0.03 -6.53
CA TYR A 115 -15.29 -0.60 -7.54
C TYR A 115 -14.09 -1.29 -6.88
N VAL A 116 -13.41 -0.63 -5.94
CA VAL A 116 -12.20 -1.16 -5.29
C VAL A 116 -12.46 -2.37 -4.39
N LEU A 117 -13.71 -2.59 -3.98
CA LEU A 117 -14.12 -3.76 -3.20
C LEU A 117 -14.42 -5.00 -4.05
N LYS A 118 -14.47 -4.87 -5.38
CA LYS A 118 -14.74 -6.00 -6.29
C LYS A 118 -13.44 -6.68 -6.71
N PRO A 119 -13.45 -8.00 -6.93
CA PRO A 119 -12.33 -8.67 -7.56
C PRO A 119 -12.14 -8.19 -9.01
N PHE A 120 -10.90 -8.21 -9.50
CA PHE A 120 -10.61 -7.97 -10.92
C PHE A 120 -11.34 -8.99 -11.81
N LYS A 121 -11.89 -8.55 -12.94
CA LYS A 121 -12.53 -9.45 -13.92
C LYS A 121 -11.46 -10.32 -14.59
N LYS A 122 -11.84 -11.48 -15.13
CA LYS A 122 -10.89 -12.37 -15.83
C LYS A 122 -10.10 -11.65 -16.93
N LYS A 123 -10.75 -10.77 -17.70
CA LYS A 123 -10.11 -9.96 -18.76
C LYS A 123 -9.05 -8.98 -18.23
N ASP A 124 -9.15 -8.59 -16.96
CA ASP A 124 -8.30 -7.60 -16.30
C ASP A 124 -7.10 -8.25 -15.57
N GLN A 125 -7.04 -9.58 -15.50
CA GLN A 125 -5.99 -10.31 -14.77
C GLN A 125 -4.77 -10.65 -15.61
N ASN A 126 -4.89 -10.62 -16.94
CA ASN A 126 -3.81 -10.88 -17.87
C ASN A 126 -3.31 -9.57 -18.45
N PHE A 127 -2.08 -9.22 -18.10
CA PHE A 127 -1.35 -8.11 -18.69
C PHE A 127 -0.50 -8.68 -19.82
N SER A 128 -0.87 -8.39 -21.06
CA SER A 128 -0.07 -8.64 -22.25
C SER A 128 1.06 -7.62 -22.39
#